data_AF-A0A1D2UJT5-F1
#
_entry.id   AF-A0A1D2UJT5-F1
#
_cell.length_a   1.000
_cell.length_b   1.000
_cell.length_c   1.000
_cell.angle_alpha   90.00
_cell.angle_beta   90.00
_cell.angle_gamma   90.00
#
_symmetry.space_group_name_H-M   'P 1'
#
loop_
_entity.id
_entity.type
_entity.pdbx_description
1 polymer ?
#
loop_
_entity_poly.entity_id
_entity_poly.type
_entity_poly.pdbx_seq_one_letter_code
_entity_poly.pdbx_strand_id
1 'polypeptide(L)'
;MSELQEFERFMSELQAIQPSSRRRNSEAFAEAYAEVEQRLAAKVPQKAILTAFNKAYDLKLSPVGFRQLLDSERERRQANGDMPLCRSCGHPLGEVGHQAILTDEGVSEGGEA
;
A
#
# COMPACT_ATOMS: atom_id res chain seq x y z
N MET A 1 -24.67 -22.66 18.05
CA MET A 1 -23.88 -21.61 17.40
C MET A 1 -24.25 -21.61 15.93
N SER A 2 -24.26 -20.46 15.25
CA SER A 2 -24.56 -20.43 13.82
C SER A 2 -23.35 -20.86 12.99
N GLU A 3 -23.58 -21.35 11.77
CA GLU A 3 -22.52 -21.70 10.82
C GLU A 3 -21.55 -20.52 10.57
N LEU A 4 -22.07 -19.29 10.57
CA LEU A 4 -21.27 -18.07 10.44
C LEU A 4 -20.28 -17.91 11.61
N GLN A 5 -20.71 -18.16 12.85
CA GLN A 5 -19.85 -18.08 14.04
C GLN A 5 -18.76 -19.16 14.04
N GLU A 6 -19.07 -20.35 13.54
CA GLU A 6 -18.11 -21.43 13.42
C GLU A 6 -17.04 -21.11 12.36
N PHE A 7 -17.45 -20.51 11.24
CA PHE A 7 -16.54 -20.03 10.20
C PHE A 7 -15.63 -18.91 10.69
N GLU A 8 -16.17 -17.90 11.37
CA GLU A 8 -15.38 -16.81 11.95
C GLU A 8 -14.36 -17.33 12.98
N ARG A 9 -14.77 -18.28 13.84
CA ARG A 9 -13.86 -18.93 14.79
C ARG A 9 -12.73 -19.67 14.08
N PHE A 10 -13.05 -20.48 13.06
CA PHE A 10 -12.05 -21.20 12.28
C PHE A 10 -11.03 -20.25 11.62
N MET A 11 -11.51 -19.17 11.00
CA MET A 11 -10.64 -18.16 10.38
C MET A 11 -9.73 -17.48 11.42
N SER A 12 -10.26 -17.17 12.59
CA SER A 12 -9.49 -16.61 13.71
C SER A 12 -8.39 -17.57 14.21
N GLU A 13 -8.70 -18.86 14.35
CA GLU A 13 -7.73 -19.89 14.74
C GLU A 13 -6.60 -20.05 13.70
N LEU A 14 -6.93 -20.04 12.40
CA LEU A 14 -5.92 -20.08 11.34
C LEU A 14 -5.01 -18.84 11.36
N GLN A 15 -5.56 -17.66 11.63
CA GLN A 15 -4.77 -16.44 11.79
C GLN A 15 -3.83 -16.52 13.00
N ALA A 16 -4.25 -17.15 14.10
CA ALA A 16 -3.42 -17.33 15.28
C ALA A 16 -2.24 -18.29 15.05
N ILE A 17 -2.38 -19.25 14.13
CA ILE A 17 -1.34 -20.24 13.79
C ILE A 17 -0.35 -19.69 12.74
N GLN A 18 -0.62 -18.54 12.10
CA GLN A 18 0.37 -17.93 11.20
C GLN A 18 1.70 -17.71 11.93
N PRO A 19 2.84 -17.95 11.26
CA PRO A 19 4.15 -17.61 11.82
C PRO A 19 4.14 -16.15 12.28
N SER A 20 4.50 -15.90 13.53
CA SER A 20 4.47 -14.57 14.14
C SER A 20 5.23 -13.52 13.31
N SER A 21 6.27 -13.95 12.59
CA SER A 21 7.02 -13.12 11.65
C SER A 21 6.21 -12.68 10.43
N ARG A 22 5.37 -13.55 9.85
CA ARG A 22 4.52 -13.22 8.70
C ARG A 22 3.43 -12.24 9.12
N ARG A 23 2.76 -12.53 10.23
CA ARG A 23 1.73 -11.64 10.80
C ARG A 23 2.31 -10.25 11.12
N ARG A 24 3.45 -10.20 11.83
CA ARG A 24 4.13 -8.94 12.15
C ARG A 24 4.53 -8.15 10.90
N ASN A 25 5.00 -8.83 9.85
CA ASN A 25 5.33 -8.18 8.58
C ASN A 25 4.10 -7.54 7.93
N SER A 26 2.97 -8.27 7.87
CA SER A 26 1.72 -7.76 7.29
C SER A 26 1.15 -6.59 8.08
N GLU A 27 1.13 -6.68 9.42
CA GLU A 27 0.64 -5.60 10.29
C GLU A 27 1.49 -4.34 10.15
N ALA A 28 2.83 -4.47 10.21
CA ALA A 28 3.76 -3.36 10.02
C ALA A 28 3.60 -2.71 8.63
N PHE A 29 3.38 -3.53 7.59
CA PHE A 29 3.23 -3.03 6.25
C PHE A 29 1.91 -2.29 6.05
N ALA A 30 0.81 -2.80 6.59
CA ALA A 30 -0.49 -2.14 6.54
C ALA A 30 -0.48 -0.76 7.22
N GLU A 31 0.24 -0.64 8.34
CA GLU A 31 0.45 0.62 9.06
C GLU A 31 1.26 1.62 8.22
N ALA A 32 2.36 1.18 7.62
CA ALA A 32 3.26 2.04 6.83
C ALA A 32 2.78 2.34 5.41
N TYR A 33 1.75 1.62 4.93
CA TYR A 33 1.39 1.55 3.51
C TYR A 33 1.25 2.92 2.84
N ALA A 34 0.51 3.83 3.46
CA ALA A 34 0.26 5.16 2.88
C ALA A 34 1.58 5.91 2.66
N GLU A 35 2.52 5.85 3.61
CA GLU A 35 3.81 6.52 3.48
C GLU A 35 4.70 5.83 2.43
N VAL A 36 4.68 4.49 2.37
CA VAL A 36 5.37 3.73 1.33
C VAL A 36 4.92 4.18 -0.06
N GLU A 37 3.62 4.27 -0.29
CA GLU A 37 3.07 4.72 -1.57
C GLU A 37 3.45 6.17 -1.92
N GLN A 38 3.45 7.10 -0.94
CA GLN A 38 3.90 8.48 -1.20
C GLN A 38 5.36 8.52 -1.68
N ARG A 39 6.24 7.73 -1.06
CA ARG A 39 7.66 7.67 -1.44
C ARG A 39 7.84 7.05 -2.82
N LEU A 40 7.06 6.04 -3.16
CA LEU A 40 7.05 5.46 -4.50
C LEU A 40 6.60 6.48 -5.56
N ALA A 41 5.52 7.23 -5.29
CA ALA A 41 5.06 8.30 -6.17
C ALA A 41 6.10 9.42 -6.33
N ALA A 42 6.84 9.71 -5.28
CA ALA A 42 7.99 10.64 -5.30
C ALA A 42 9.26 10.04 -5.95
N LYS A 43 9.16 8.89 -6.63
CA LYS A 43 10.27 8.20 -7.32
C LYS A 43 11.44 7.81 -6.41
N VAL A 44 11.20 7.63 -5.10
CA VAL A 44 12.22 7.12 -4.19
C VAL A 44 12.48 5.64 -4.51
N PRO A 45 13.76 5.20 -4.63
CA PRO A 45 14.06 3.81 -4.93
C PRO A 45 13.49 2.84 -3.90
N GLN A 46 12.84 1.76 -4.35
CA GLN A 46 12.26 0.72 -3.47
C GLN A 46 13.28 0.16 -2.46
N LYS A 47 14.55 0.02 -2.84
CA LYS A 47 15.62 -0.42 -1.93
C LYS A 47 15.82 0.51 -0.74
N ALA A 48 15.73 1.83 -0.97
CA ALA A 48 15.85 2.82 0.09
C ALA A 48 14.64 2.78 1.02
N ILE A 49 13.43 2.65 0.46
CA ILE A 49 12.18 2.49 1.22
C ILE A 49 12.23 1.23 2.07
N LEU A 50 12.61 0.09 1.50
CA LEU A 50 12.76 -1.17 2.23
C LEU A 50 13.78 -1.06 3.37
N THR A 51 14.92 -0.40 3.13
CA THR A 51 15.95 -0.21 4.17
C THR A 51 15.40 0.61 5.34
N ALA A 52 14.68 1.70 5.04
CA ALA A 52 14.04 2.53 6.06
C ALA A 52 12.92 1.75 6.80
N PHE A 53 12.09 1.01 6.08
CA PHE A 53 11.00 0.21 6.62
C PHE A 53 11.53 -0.87 7.59
N ASN A 54 12.51 -1.67 7.17
CA ASN A 54 13.13 -2.69 8.01
C ASN A 54 13.74 -2.07 9.28
N LYS A 55 14.38 -0.90 9.17
CA LYS A 55 14.94 -0.19 10.32
C LYS A 55 13.85 0.32 11.28
N ALA A 56 12.75 0.86 10.76
CA ALA A 56 11.68 1.44 11.57
C ALA A 56 10.89 0.38 12.36
N TYR A 57 10.62 -0.77 11.75
CA TYR A 57 9.81 -1.84 12.34
C TYR A 57 10.62 -2.99 12.95
N ASP A 58 11.97 -2.88 12.95
CA ASP A 58 12.90 -3.93 13.37
C ASP A 58 12.61 -5.28 12.66
N LEU A 59 12.56 -5.22 11.34
CA LEU A 59 12.25 -6.36 10.45
C LEU A 59 13.44 -6.68 9.54
N LYS A 60 13.41 -7.89 8.99
CA LYS A 60 14.40 -8.38 8.00
C LYS A 60 13.70 -8.87 6.73
N LEU A 61 12.82 -8.03 6.17
CA LEU A 61 12.15 -8.34 4.90
C LEU A 61 13.14 -8.33 3.74
N SER A 62 13.04 -9.35 2.89
CA SER A 62 13.75 -9.40 1.63
C SER A 62 13.08 -8.49 0.59
N PRO A 63 13.79 -8.09 -0.48
CA PRO A 63 13.18 -7.34 -1.59
C PRO A 63 12.01 -8.06 -2.25
N VAL A 64 12.04 -9.39 -2.31
CA VAL A 64 10.92 -10.19 -2.84
C VAL A 64 9.73 -10.12 -1.90
N GLY A 65 9.94 -10.30 -0.58
CA GLY A 65 8.86 -10.24 0.40
C GLY A 65 8.23 -8.85 0.50
N PHE A 66 9.02 -7.80 0.38
CA PHE A 66 8.52 -6.42 0.35
C PHE A 66 7.59 -6.18 -0.85
N ARG A 67 7.96 -6.66 -2.05
CA ARG A 67 7.11 -6.56 -3.25
C ARG A 67 5.81 -7.34 -3.09
N GLN A 68 5.88 -8.56 -2.56
CA GLN A 68 4.67 -9.35 -2.28
C GLN A 68 3.71 -8.64 -1.33
N LEU A 69 4.22 -8.04 -0.25
CA LEU A 69 3.39 -7.26 0.68
C LEU A 69 2.78 -6.03 0.01
N LEU A 70 3.56 -5.33 -0.82
CA LEU A 70 3.08 -4.17 -1.58
C LEU A 70 1.94 -4.53 -2.52
N ASP A 71 2.12 -5.59 -3.32
CA ASP A 71 1.12 -6.01 -4.30
C ASP A 71 -0.14 -6.52 -3.61
N SER A 72 -0.01 -7.36 -2.57
CA SER A 72 -1.17 -7.86 -1.81
C SER A 72 -1.95 -6.74 -1.10
N GLU A 73 -1.28 -5.73 -0.54
CA GLU A 73 -1.96 -4.62 0.13
C GLU A 73 -2.62 -3.67 -0.88
N ARG A 74 -2.03 -3.48 -2.07
CA ARG A 74 -2.66 -2.76 -3.19
C ARG A 74 -3.94 -3.44 -3.64
N GLU A 75 -3.88 -4.75 -3.91
CA GLU A 75 -5.04 -5.54 -4.32
C GLU A 75 -6.18 -5.45 -3.28
N ARG A 76 -5.84 -5.61 -1.99
CA ARG A 76 -6.80 -5.51 -0.89
C ARG A 76 -7.48 -4.14 -0.82
N ARG A 77 -6.71 -3.06 -0.93
CA ARG A 77 -7.23 -1.69 -0.84
C ARG A 77 -8.00 -1.29 -2.10
N GLN A 78 -7.58 -1.74 -3.27
CA GLN A 78 -8.31 -1.53 -4.51
C GLN A 78 -9.68 -2.21 -4.45
N ALA A 79 -9.75 -3.45 -3.94
CA ALA A 79 -11.02 -4.16 -3.75
C ALA A 79 -11.97 -3.47 -2.77
N ASN A 80 -11.42 -2.77 -1.77
CA ASN A 80 -12.21 -2.07 -0.75
C ASN A 80 -12.49 -0.59 -1.06
N GLY A 81 -11.84 0.00 -2.06
CA GLY A 81 -11.87 1.45 -2.31
C GLY A 81 -11.03 2.28 -1.32
N ASP A 82 -10.08 1.66 -0.60
CA ASP A 82 -9.28 2.28 0.47
C ASP A 82 -7.90 2.78 -0.02
N MET A 83 -7.84 3.29 -1.25
CA MET A 83 -6.59 3.74 -1.86
C MET A 83 -6.16 5.12 -1.33
N PRO A 84 -4.92 5.28 -0.82
CA PRO A 84 -4.46 6.55 -0.29
C PRO A 84 -4.24 7.56 -1.42
N LEU A 85 -4.59 8.82 -1.19
CA LEU A 85 -4.38 9.88 -2.18
C LEU A 85 -2.96 10.45 -2.10
N CYS A 86 -2.38 10.83 -3.23
CA CYS A 86 -1.12 11.55 -3.28
C CYS A 86 -1.27 12.92 -2.60
N ARG A 87 -0.35 13.26 -1.68
CA ARG A 87 -0.41 14.57 -1.00
C ARG A 87 -0.10 15.74 -1.92
N SER A 88 0.57 15.50 -3.05
CA SER A 88 0.97 16.53 -4.00
C SER A 88 -0.08 16.79 -5.09
N CYS A 89 -0.71 15.74 -5.63
CA CYS A 89 -1.63 15.87 -6.77
C CYS A 89 -3.05 15.33 -6.50
N GLY A 90 -3.33 14.80 -5.32
CA GLY A 90 -4.67 14.30 -4.94
C GLY A 90 -5.12 13.01 -5.62
N HIS A 91 -4.35 12.44 -6.56
CA HIS A 91 -4.73 11.22 -7.27
C HIS A 91 -4.49 9.94 -6.44
N PRO A 92 -5.30 8.86 -6.60
CA PRO A 92 -5.14 7.61 -5.84
C PRO A 92 -3.82 6.89 -6.11
N LEU A 93 -3.03 6.61 -5.08
CA LEU A 93 -1.74 5.94 -5.19
C LEU A 93 -1.87 4.41 -5.24
N GLY A 94 -0.95 3.75 -5.94
CA GLY A 94 -0.91 2.30 -6.07
C GLY A 94 -1.72 1.75 -7.25
N GLU A 95 -2.41 2.61 -8.00
CA GLU A 95 -2.96 2.28 -9.31
C GLU A 95 -1.86 2.21 -10.38
N VAL A 96 -2.02 1.30 -11.35
CA VAL A 96 -1.15 1.14 -12.52
C VAL A 96 -1.34 2.37 -13.44
N GLY A 97 -0.77 3.51 -13.04
CA GLY A 97 -1.00 4.79 -13.71
C GLY A 97 -0.32 5.99 -13.05
N HIS A 98 0.14 5.87 -11.80
CA HIS A 98 0.90 6.93 -11.11
C HIS A 98 2.37 7.08 -11.54
N GLN A 99 2.70 6.68 -12.75
CA GLN A 99 3.90 7.19 -13.41
C GLN A 99 3.51 8.38 -14.28
N ALA A 100 3.67 9.57 -13.70
CA ALA A 100 3.68 10.87 -14.37
C ALA A 100 2.35 11.34 -14.99
N ILE A 101 1.56 12.08 -14.20
CA ILE A 101 0.90 13.28 -14.71
C ILE A 101 1.65 14.47 -14.12
N LEU A 102 2.77 14.81 -14.75
CA LEU A 102 3.44 16.10 -14.62
C LEU A 102 3.53 16.68 -16.03
N THR A 103 2.49 17.39 -16.44
CA THR A 103 2.39 18.43 -17.49
C THR A 103 0.89 18.74 -17.59
N ASP A 104 0.37 19.95 -17.64
CA ASP A 104 0.91 21.31 -17.64
C ASP A 104 -0.34 22.20 -17.46
N GLU A 105 -0.23 23.24 -16.65
CA GLU A 105 -1.28 24.25 -16.56
C GLU A 105 -1.24 25.11 -17.83
N GLY A 106 -2.18 24.87 -18.73
CA GLY A 106 -2.43 25.70 -19.90
C GLY A 106 -3.82 26.31 -19.86
N VAL A 107 -4.06 27.21 -18.90
CA VAL A 107 -5.17 28.17 -19.01
C VAL A 107 -4.95 29.01 -20.26
N SER A 108 -5.88 28.94 -21.20
CA SER A 108 -6.11 30.00 -22.18
C SER A 108 -7.62 30.15 -22.36
N GLU A 109 -8.19 30.99 -21.51
CA GLU A 109 -9.38 31.75 -21.85
C GLU A 109 -9.07 32.67 -23.03
N GLY A 110 -10.00 32.72 -23.99
CA GLY A 110 -10.00 33.64 -25.12
C GLY A 110 -10.69 32.96 -26.30
N GLY A 111 -11.78 33.44 -26.86
CA GLY A 111 -12.54 34.67 -26.69
C GLY A 111 -13.58 34.66 -27.83
N GLU A 112 -14.74 35.23 -27.58
CA GLU A 112 -15.81 35.42 -28.57
C GLU A 112 -15.32 36.13 -29.84
N ALA A 113 -15.77 35.63 -31.00
CA ALA A 113 -16.47 36.41 -32.03
C ALA A 113 -17.06 35.46 -33.10
#